data_AF-A0AAR2KSU8-F1
#
_entry.id   AF-A0AAR2KSU8-F1
#
_cell.length_a   1.000
_cell.length_b   1.000
_cell.length_c   1.000
_cell.angle_alpha   90.00
_cell.angle_beta   90.00
_cell.angle_gamma   90.00
#
_symmetry.space_group_name_H-M   'P 1'
#
loop_
_entity.id
_entity.type
_entity.pdbx_description
1 polymer ?
#
loop_
_entity_poly.entity_id
_entity_poly.type
_entity_poly.pdbx_seq_one_letter_code
_entity_poly.pdbx_strand_id
1 'polypeptide(L)' 'MLQHDNARPHVARICTQFLEAENIPVLAWPAYLLDMSPIEHVWDALDRRMRQRIPVPANI' A
#
# COMPACT_ATOMS: atom_id res chain seq x y z
N MET A 1 -6.73 7.25 11.85
CA MET A 1 -7.12 7.47 10.44
C MET A 1 -6.56 6.33 9.61
N LEU A 2 -7.31 5.82 8.65
CA LEU A 2 -6.90 4.78 7.71
C LEU A 2 -6.43 5.44 6.41
N GLN A 3 -5.25 5.08 5.93
CA GLN A 3 -4.78 5.42 4.59
C GLN A 3 -4.80 4.14 3.74
N HIS A 4 -5.47 4.20 2.60
CA HIS A 4 -5.44 3.16 1.58
C HIS A 4 -5.41 3.82 0.19
N ASP A 5 -5.06 3.05 -0.84
CA ASP A 5 -5.24 3.48 -2.21
C ASP A 5 -6.73 3.52 -2.57
N ASN A 6 -7.15 4.47 -3.39
CA ASN A 6 -8.54 4.58 -3.84
C ASN A 6 -8.88 3.54 -4.94
N ALA A 7 -8.30 2.35 -4.86
CA ALA A 7 -8.61 1.26 -5.75
C ALA A 7 -10.11 0.92 -5.64
N ARG A 8 -10.73 0.55 -6.77
CA ARG A 8 -12.18 0.29 -6.85
C ARG A 8 -12.71 -0.65 -5.76
N PRO A 9 -12.01 -1.72 -5.34
CA PRO A 9 -12.47 -2.56 -4.24
C PRO A 9 -12.53 -1.82 -2.89
N HIS A 10 -11.58 -0.93 -2.59
CA HIS A 10 -11.48 -0.25 -1.30
C HIS A 10 -12.50 0.89 -1.16
N VAL A 11 -12.90 1.49 -2.27
CA VAL A 11 -13.98 2.51 -2.33
C VAL A 11 -15.34 1.92 -2.70
N ALA A 12 -15.46 0.59 -2.74
CA ALA A 12 -16.75 -0.06 -2.95
C ALA A 12 -17.70 0.28 -1.80
N ARG A 13 -19.00 0.42 -2.10
CA ARG A 13 -20.03 0.82 -1.14
C ARG A 13 -20.02 0.00 0.15
N ILE A 14 -19.83 -1.32 0.04
CA ILE A 14 -19.78 -2.21 1.21
C ILE A 14 -18.58 -1.89 2.12
N CYS A 15 -17.44 -1.55 1.54
CA CYS A 15 -16.23 -1.18 2.28
C CYS A 15 -16.38 0.19 2.93
N THR A 16 -16.91 1.19 2.22
CA THR A 16 -17.12 2.54 2.79
C THR A 16 -18.13 2.52 3.93
N GLN A 17 -19.24 1.78 3.78
CA GLN A 17 -20.25 1.61 4.83
C GLN A 17 -19.69 0.94 6.08
N PHE A 18 -18.82 -0.06 5.92
CA PHE A 18 -18.14 -0.69 7.05
C PHE A 18 -17.25 0.31 7.80
N LEU A 19 -16.43 1.07 7.06
CA LEU A 19 -15.54 2.06 7.67
C LEU A 19 -16.30 3.17 8.39
N GLU A 20 -17.45 3.60 7.86
CA GLU A 20 -18.36 4.53 8.52
C GLU A 20 -18.96 3.93 9.80
N ALA A 21 -19.48 2.69 9.75
CA ALA A 21 -20.09 2.02 10.90
C ALA A 21 -19.10 1.80 12.05
N GLU A 22 -17.84 1.51 11.73
CA GLU A 22 -16.75 1.32 12.69
C GLU A 22 -16.11 2.65 13.14
N ASN A 23 -16.61 3.80 12.67
CA ASN A 23 -16.05 5.13 12.94
C ASN A 23 -14.55 5.23 12.61
N ILE A 24 -14.13 4.62 11.49
CA ILE A 24 -12.75 4.64 11.02
C ILE A 24 -12.59 5.81 10.03
N PRO A 25 -11.95 6.94 10.42
CA PRO A 25 -11.77 8.05 9.51
C PRO A 25 -10.77 7.68 8.41
N VAL A 26 -11.18 7.80 7.15
CA VAL A 26 -10.32 7.57 5.98
C VAL A 26 -9.63 8.87 5.58
N LEU A 27 -8.32 8.79 5.31
CA LEU A 27 -7.56 9.92 4.81
C LEU A 27 -7.93 10.18 3.34
N ALA A 28 -8.46 11.36 3.05
CA ALA A 28 -8.70 11.79 1.67
C ALA A 28 -7.35 11.98 0.95
N TRP A 29 -7.09 11.16 -0.06
CA TRP A 29 -5.83 11.14 -0.81
C TRP A 29 -6.11 11.11 -2.32
N PRO A 30 -5.30 11.75 -3.19
CA PRO A 30 -5.49 11.67 -4.64
C PRO A 30 -5.21 10.27 -5.17
N ALA A 31 -6.11 9.73 -6.01
CA ALA A 31 -5.76 8.57 -6.81
C ALA A 31 -4.50 8.88 -7.64
N TYR A 32 -3.61 7.89 -7.82
CA TYR A 32 -2.38 7.94 -8.64
C TYR A 32 -1.09 8.49 -8.01
N LEU A 33 -1.09 8.96 -6.76
CA LEU A 33 0.17 9.24 -6.04
C LEU A 33 0.61 7.97 -5.29
N LEU A 34 0.95 6.94 -6.08
CA LEU A 34 1.37 5.62 -5.59
C LEU A 34 2.67 5.74 -4.77
N ASP A 35 3.57 6.61 -5.23
CA ASP A 35 4.86 6.95 -4.63
C ASP A 35 4.78 7.54 -3.21
N MET A 36 3.61 8.01 -2.78
CA MET A 36 3.43 8.60 -1.45
C MET A 36 2.69 7.67 -0.48
N SER A 37 2.33 6.45 -0.88
CA SER A 37 1.74 5.51 0.05
C SER A 37 2.82 4.90 0.95
N PRO A 38 2.70 4.97 2.30
CA PRO A 38 3.65 4.35 3.21
C PRO A 38 3.89 2.86 2.93
N ILE A 39 2.90 2.15 2.38
CA ILE A 39 3.03 0.73 2.05
C ILE A 39 4.00 0.49 0.89
N GLU A 40 4.05 1.39 -0.10
CA GLU A 40 4.96 1.29 -1.23
C GLU A 40 6.42 1.48 -0.80
N HIS A 41 6.67 2.39 0.15
CA HIS A 41 8.00 2.51 0.77
C HIS A 41 8.42 1.25 1.53
N VAL A 42 7.49 0.59 2.23
CA VAL A 42 7.77 -0.68 2.91
C VAL A 42 8.07 -1.79 1.90
N TRP A 43 7.32 -1.86 0.79
CA TRP A 43 7.58 -2.81 -0.28
C TRP A 43 8.94 -2.60 -0.94
N ASP A 44 9.34 -1.35 -1.24
CA ASP A 44 10.67 -1.03 -1.76
C ASP A 44 11.79 -1.44 -0.79
N ALA A 45 11.64 -1.13 0.50
CA ALA A 45 12.61 -1.54 1.52
C ALA A 45 12.73 -3.07 1.61
N LEU A 46 11.60 -3.79 1.51
CA LEU A 46 11.58 -5.25 1.50
C LEU A 46 12.27 -5.81 0.24
N ASP A 47 11.95 -5.28 -0.94
CA ASP A 47 12.54 -5.71 -2.21
C ASP A 47 14.07 -5.52 -2.20
N ARG A 48 14.55 -4.36 -1.74
CA ARG A 48 16.00 -4.10 -1.56
C ARG A 48 16.66 -5.13 -0.64
N ARG A 49 16.01 -5.47 0.48
CA ARG A 49 16.53 -6.46 1.43
C ARG A 49 16.52 -7.88 0.84
N MET A 50 15.52 -8.22 0.03
CA MET A 50 15.46 -9.50 -0.68
C MET A 50 16.57 -9.62 -1.73
N ARG A 51 16.79 -8.57 -2.53
CA ARG A 51 17.88 -8.52 -3.52
C ARG A 51 19.27 -8.68 -2.89
N GLN A 52 19.47 -8.20 -1.66
CA GLN A 52 20.72 -8.41 -0.92
C GLN A 52 20.90 -9.84 -0.39
N ARG A 53 19.81 -10.60 -0.20
CA ARG A 53 19.87 -11.98 0.32
C ARG A 53 20.02 -13.04 -0.77
N ILE A 54 19.57 -12.76 -1.99
CA ILE A 54 19.77 -13.66 -3.11
C ILE A 54 21.23 -13.47 -3.56
N PRO A 55 22.09 -14.51 -3.47
CA PRO A 55 23.38 -14.42 -4.14
C PRO A 55 23.07 -14.27 -5.62
N VAL A 56 23.42 -13.13 -6.20
CA VAL A 56 23.47 -12.98 -7.66
C VAL A 56 24.39 -14.12 -8.12
N PRO A 57 23.95 -15.04 -8.99
CA PRO A 57 24.87 -16.04 -9.53
C PRO A 57 26.03 -15.28 -10.15
N ALA A 58 27.19 -15.36 -9.52
CA ALA A 58 28.42 -14.89 -10.13
C ALA A 58 28.74 -15.94 -11.19
N ASN A 59 28.69 -15.56 -12.47
CA ASN A 59 29.35 -16.34 -13.50
C ASN A 59 30.85 -16.33 -13.16
N ILE A 60 31.32 -17.41 -12.54
CA ILE A 60 32.73 -17.80 -12.48
C ILE A 60 33.10 -18.53 -13.76
#